data_AF-A0AAP9J7C9-F1
#
_entry.id   AF-A0AAP9J7C9-F1
#
_cell.length_a   1.000
_cell.length_b   1.000
_cell.length_c   1.000
_cell.angle_alpha   90.00
_cell.angle_beta   90.00
_cell.angle_gamma   90.00
#
_symmetry.space_group_name_H-M   'P 1'
#
loop_
_entity.id
_entity.type
_entity.pdbx_description
1 polymer ?
#
loop_
_entity_poly.entity_id
_entity_poly.type
_entity_poly.pdbx_seq_one_letter_code
_entity_poly.pdbx_strand_id
1 'polypeptide(L)'
;MRTGVLILGLIMALIPTLADAHNCKCRNRGTMFELGQTSCLKVDGGSYLARCEMKLNVSSWTKLQDGCPITERVQRQTTRVN
;
A
#
# COMPACT_ATOMS: atom_id res chain seq x y z
N MET A 1 -16.54 -46.15 -19.56
CA MET A 1 -15.62 -45.19 -20.22
C MET A 1 -16.14 -43.75 -20.22
N ARG A 2 -17.44 -43.51 -20.47
CA ARG A 2 -18.04 -42.17 -20.56
C ARG A 2 -18.24 -41.49 -19.20
N THR A 3 -18.56 -42.28 -18.16
CA THR A 3 -18.80 -41.81 -16.78
C THR A 3 -17.54 -41.32 -16.06
N GLY A 4 -16.36 -41.90 -16.38
CA GLY A 4 -15.09 -41.48 -15.77
C GLY A 4 -14.61 -40.09 -16.19
N VAL A 5 -14.99 -39.65 -17.40
CA VAL A 5 -14.66 -38.31 -17.92
C VAL A 5 -15.46 -37.23 -17.18
N LEU A 6 -16.71 -37.52 -16.81
CA LEU A 6 -17.58 -36.58 -16.09
C LEU A 6 -17.08 -36.31 -14.67
N ILE A 7 -16.56 -37.34 -13.99
CA ILE A 7 -16.06 -37.21 -12.62
C ILE A 7 -14.73 -36.43 -12.59
N LEU A 8 -13.83 -36.62 -13.56
CA LEU A 8 -12.57 -35.85 -13.63
C LEU A 8 -12.79 -34.37 -13.95
N GLY A 9 -13.77 -34.03 -14.82
CA GLY A 9 -14.06 -32.64 -15.18
C GLY A 9 -14.68 -31.82 -14.05
N LEU A 10 -15.50 -32.45 -13.19
CA LEU A 10 -16.15 -31.79 -12.04
C LEU A 10 -15.15 -31.35 -10.96
N ILE A 11 -14.01 -32.03 -10.82
CA ILE A 11 -13.01 -31.72 -9.78
C ILE A 11 -12.22 -30.44 -10.13
N MET A 12 -12.07 -30.09 -11.42
CA MET A 12 -11.35 -28.87 -11.83
C MET A 12 -12.13 -27.57 -11.64
N ALA A 13 -13.46 -27.62 -11.52
CA ALA A 13 -14.29 -26.41 -11.45
C ALA A 13 -14.31 -25.73 -10.07
N LEU A 14 -13.77 -26.40 -9.03
CA LEU A 14 -13.80 -25.91 -7.64
C LEU A 14 -12.49 -25.23 -7.21
N ILE A 15 -11.51 -25.07 -8.10
CA ILE A 15 -10.27 -24.38 -7.75
C ILE A 15 -10.55 -22.87 -7.83
N PRO A 16 -10.59 -22.13 -6.70
CA PRO A 16 -10.60 -20.69 -6.77
C PRO A 16 -9.31 -20.27 -7.47
N THR A 17 -9.42 -19.62 -8.62
CA THR A 17 -8.29 -18.88 -9.17
C THR A 17 -7.97 -17.81 -8.13
N LEU A 18 -6.88 -17.99 -7.38
CA LEU A 18 -6.35 -16.94 -6.53
C LEU A 18 -5.88 -15.86 -7.50
N ALA A 19 -6.80 -14.95 -7.84
CA ALA A 19 -6.49 -13.75 -8.60
C ALA A 19 -5.45 -13.04 -7.76
N ASP A 20 -4.19 -13.20 -8.15
CA ASP A 20 -3.10 -12.60 -7.42
C ASP A 20 -3.35 -11.10 -7.48
N ALA A 21 -3.62 -10.53 -6.30
CA ALA A 21 -3.74 -9.11 -6.07
C ALA A 21 -2.35 -8.48 -6.24
N HIS A 22 -1.74 -8.73 -7.40
CA HIS A 22 -0.36 -8.46 -7.71
C HIS A 22 -0.17 -6.96 -7.55
N ASN A 23 0.42 -6.61 -6.42
CA ASN A 23 1.14 -5.38 -6.21
C ASN A 23 0.28 -4.10 -6.11
N CYS A 24 -0.85 -4.15 -5.40
CA CYS A 24 -1.62 -2.94 -5.07
C CYS A 24 -0.82 -2.01 -4.15
N LYS A 25 -0.04 -1.11 -4.75
CA LYS A 25 0.78 -0.11 -4.08
C LYS A 25 0.35 1.29 -4.44
N CYS A 26 0.49 2.21 -3.50
CA CYS A 26 0.30 3.62 -3.77
C CYS A 26 1.63 4.26 -4.17
N ARG A 27 1.60 5.20 -5.12
CA ARG A 27 2.79 5.91 -5.59
C ARG A 27 2.85 7.33 -5.02
N ASN A 28 4.00 7.70 -4.48
CA ASN A 28 4.32 9.08 -4.12
C ASN A 28 5.72 9.44 -4.67
N ARG A 29 5.78 10.41 -5.59
CA ARG A 29 7.04 10.95 -6.16
C ARG A 29 8.05 9.90 -6.64
N GLY A 30 7.58 8.80 -7.25
CA GLY A 30 8.47 7.74 -7.72
C GLY A 30 8.57 6.53 -6.80
N THR A 31 8.30 6.74 -5.51
CA THR A 31 8.37 5.69 -4.49
C THR A 31 7.02 4.98 -4.37
N MET A 32 7.07 3.65 -4.29
CA MET A 32 5.90 2.81 -4.08
C MET A 32 5.75 2.48 -2.59
N PHE A 33 4.51 2.46 -2.12
CA PHE A 33 4.12 2.21 -0.73
C PHE A 33 3.10 1.07 -0.69
N GLU A 34 3.32 0.11 0.19
CA GLU A 34 2.38 -0.97 0.49
C GLU A 34 1.10 -0.43 1.14
N LEU A 35 0.02 -1.23 1.05
CA LEU A 35 -1.19 -0.99 1.82
C LEU A 35 -0.87 -0.86 3.32
N GLY A 36 -1.49 0.11 3.99
CA GLY A 36 -1.26 0.44 5.40
C GLY A 36 -0.12 1.43 5.65
N GLN A 37 0.84 1.57 4.71
CA GLN A 37 1.93 2.53 4.88
C GLN A 37 1.44 3.98 4.73
N THR A 38 2.12 4.88 5.45
CA THR A 38 1.84 6.30 5.43
C THR A 38 2.93 7.08 4.70
N SER A 39 2.52 8.15 4.03
CA SER A 39 3.42 9.04 3.31
C SER A 39 2.90 10.47 3.35
N CYS A 40 3.82 11.43 3.38
CA CYS A 40 3.51 12.85 3.21
C CYS A 40 3.31 13.12 1.72
N LEU A 41 2.09 13.50 1.32
CA LEU A 41 1.77 13.85 -0.06
C LEU A 41 1.84 15.36 -0.22
N LYS A 42 2.37 15.80 -1.37
CA LYS A 42 2.45 17.21 -1.75
C LYS A 42 1.74 17.41 -3.09
N VAL A 43 0.60 18.09 -3.04
CA VAL A 43 -0.35 18.29 -4.16
C VAL A 43 -0.75 19.76 -4.17
N ASP A 44 -0.73 20.42 -5.34
CA ASP A 44 -1.11 21.84 -5.50
C ASP A 44 -0.49 22.80 -4.47
N GLY A 45 0.79 22.60 -4.15
CA GLY A 45 1.52 23.42 -3.17
C GLY A 45 1.21 23.11 -1.70
N GLY A 46 0.11 22.43 -1.41
CA GLY A 46 -0.24 21.93 -0.07
C GLY A 46 0.49 20.63 0.30
N SER A 47 0.46 20.26 1.58
CA SER A 47 0.98 18.97 2.04
C SER A 47 0.09 18.38 3.13
N TYR A 48 -0.15 17.07 3.05
CA TYR A 48 -0.97 16.33 4.01
C TYR A 48 -0.45 14.92 4.21
N LEU A 49 -0.65 14.37 5.40
CA LEU A 49 -0.33 12.99 5.71
C LEU A 49 -1.45 12.09 5.15
N ALA A 50 -1.07 11.04 4.43
CA ALA A 50 -2.01 10.06 3.88
C ALA A 50 -1.54 8.63 4.15
N ARG A 51 -2.48 7.69 4.17
CA ARG A 51 -2.25 6.24 4.22
C ARG A 51 -2.64 5.60 2.91
N CYS A 52 -1.83 4.66 2.44
CA CYS A 52 -2.18 3.83 1.30
C CYS A 52 -3.23 2.81 1.71
N GLU A 53 -4.39 2.83 1.08
CA GLU A 53 -5.50 1.92 1.39
C GLU A 53 -6.11 1.36 0.10
N MET A 54 -6.88 0.28 0.25
CA MET A 54 -7.73 -0.21 -0.84
C MET A 54 -9.08 0.53 -0.77
N LYS A 55 -9.45 1.25 -1.83
CA LYS A 55 -10.76 1.90 -1.99
C LYS A 55 -11.35 1.48 -3.32
N LEU A 56 -12.59 0.98 -3.32
CA LEU A 56 -13.28 0.52 -4.54
C LEU A 56 -12.42 -0.44 -5.39
N ASN A 57 -11.75 -1.39 -4.74
CA ASN A 57 -10.89 -2.40 -5.37
C ASN A 57 -9.64 -1.83 -6.08
N VAL A 58 -9.26 -0.57 -5.80
CA VAL A 58 -8.00 0.03 -6.25
C VAL A 58 -7.19 0.58 -5.07
N SER A 59 -5.86 0.59 -5.21
CA SER A 59 -4.98 1.27 -4.24
C SER A 59 -5.13 2.78 -4.37
N SER A 60 -5.45 3.46 -3.28
CA SER A 60 -5.67 4.90 -3.22
C SER A 60 -5.12 5.50 -1.93
N TRP A 61 -4.83 6.80 -1.97
CA TRP A 61 -4.37 7.56 -0.82
C TRP A 61 -5.55 8.11 -0.01
N THR A 62 -5.64 7.73 1.26
CA THR A 62 -6.61 8.29 2.21
C THR A 62 -5.93 9.33 3.09
N LYS A 63 -6.43 10.57 3.07
CA LYS A 63 -5.94 11.64 3.94
C LYS A 63 -6.19 11.29 5.42
N LEU A 64 -5.16 11.41 6.24
CA LEU A 64 -5.24 11.21 7.70
C LEU A 64 -5.33 12.54 8.45
N GLN A 65 -4.53 13.53 8.06
CA GLN A 65 -4.49 14.85 8.70
C GLN A 65 -3.89 15.90 7.75
N ASP A 66 -4.17 17.17 8.04
CA ASP A 66 -3.51 18.31 7.42
C ASP A 66 -2.06 18.44 7.90
N GLY A 67 -1.18 18.87 6.99
CA GLY A 67 0.25 18.94 7.26
C GLY A 67 0.90 17.56 7.38
N CYS A 68 2.22 17.57 7.56
CA CYS A 68 3.02 16.37 7.75
C CYS A 68 3.76 16.43 9.08
N PRO A 69 3.93 15.29 9.78
CA PRO A 69 4.60 15.27 11.07
C PRO A 69 6.06 15.70 10.91
N ILE A 70 6.51 16.61 11.77
CA ILE A 70 7.91 16.99 11.90
C ILE A 70 8.52 16.26 13.08
N THR A 71 9.73 15.73 12.92
CA THR A 71 10.51 15.24 14.05
C THR A 71 11.54 16.31 14.41
N GLU A 72 11.50 16.79 15.64
CA GLU A 72 12.51 17.69 16.17
C GLU A 72 13.76 16.87 16.49
N ARG A 73 14.79 16.97 15.65
CA ARG A 73 16.10 16.41 15.97
C ARG A 73 16.76 17.33 17.01
N VAL A 74 16.66 16.97 18.29
CA VAL A 74 17.55 17.50 19.32
C VAL A 74 18.95 17.00 19.00
N GLN A 75 19.71 17.80 18.25
CA GLN A 75 21.13 17.59 18.07
C GLN A 75 21.75 17.78 19.44
N ARG A 76 21.96 16.67 20.18
CA ARG A 76 22.95 16.64 21.26
C ARG A 76 24.29 16.89 20.60
N GLN A 77 24.56 18.16 20.35
CA GLN A 77 25.88 18.68 20.13
C GLN A 77 26.58 18.44 21.46
N THR A 78 27.11 17.23 21.60
CA THR A 78 28.19 16.93 22.53
C THR A 78 29.21 18.01 22.31
N THR A 79 29.15 18.98 23.20
CA THR A 79 30.22 19.80 23.71
C THR A 79 31.56 19.34 23.16
N ARG A 80 31.93 19.84 21.97
CA ARG A 80 33.33 19.90 21.54
C ARG A 80 33.90 21.12 22.26
N VAL A 81 34.05 20.98 23.58
CA VAL A 81 34.97 21.81 24.36
C VAL A 81 36.31 21.10 24.23
N ASN A 82 37.14 21.64 23.34
CA ASN A 82 38.58 21.48 23.40
C ASN A 82 39.23 22.86 23.23
#